data_AF-A0A846CBM0-F1
#
_entry.id   AF-A0A846CBM0-F1
#
_cell.length_a   1.000
_cell.length_b   1.000
_cell.length_c   1.000
_cell.angle_alpha   90.00
_cell.angle_beta   90.00
_cell.angle_gamma   90.00
#
_symmetry.space_group_name_H-M   'P 1'
#
loop_
_entity.id
_entity.type
_entity.pdbx_description
1 polymer ?
#
loop_
_entity_poly.entity_id
_entity_poly.type
_entity_poly.pdbx_seq_one_letter_code
_entity_poly.pdbx_strand_id
1 'polypeptide(L)'
;MSIEVWPFLVSRNRYLDYRTVVAPDFICEAKTDNLLARVTTGDLTEPEKGFIRQIFGSKVGDFTIVYRILKATQKDLNYQAGDEILKDQFGREILIIEGVVIQGIKSQENVFISPKNMEEVHQKLTGGYTEFWEHRDPHPAIPSDKLFLSIDGSSSTLQLEEIELFQVESPISNHNQEKESVGFIKSWGNNVNYVVFL
;
A
#
# COMPACT_ATOMS: atom_id res chain seq x y z
N MET A 1 -16.90 19.12 -9.24
CA MET A 1 -17.42 17.88 -8.58
C MET A 1 -16.54 17.58 -7.38
N SER A 2 -16.76 16.52 -6.61
CA SER A 2 -15.80 16.05 -5.60
C SER A 2 -15.64 14.54 -5.65
N ILE A 3 -14.49 14.05 -5.21
CA ILE A 3 -14.21 12.63 -5.00
C ILE A 3 -13.90 12.37 -3.52
N GLU A 4 -14.46 11.28 -3.03
CA GLU A 4 -14.28 10.78 -1.67
C GLU A 4 -13.04 9.88 -1.60
N VAL A 5 -12.10 10.21 -0.71
CA VAL A 5 -10.79 9.57 -0.62
C VAL A 5 -10.28 9.48 0.81
N TRP A 6 -9.26 8.67 1.05
CA TRP A 6 -8.52 8.62 2.32
C TRP A 6 -7.01 8.80 2.07
N PRO A 7 -6.35 9.80 2.68
CA PRO A 7 -4.91 9.97 2.59
C PRO A 7 -4.14 8.75 3.10
N PHE A 8 -3.00 8.44 2.49
CA PHE A 8 -2.06 7.46 3.03
C PHE A 8 -0.60 7.85 2.79
N LEU A 9 0.28 7.34 3.64
CA LEU A 9 1.72 7.55 3.60
C LEU A 9 2.46 6.24 3.81
N VAL A 10 3.34 5.89 2.89
CA VAL A 10 4.38 4.87 3.06
C VAL A 10 5.73 5.59 3.07
N SER A 11 6.51 5.39 4.12
CA SER A 11 7.83 6.03 4.30
C SER A 11 8.68 5.22 5.27
N ARG A 12 9.89 5.70 5.54
CA ARG A 12 10.81 5.20 6.56
C ARG A 12 11.35 6.37 7.38
N ASN A 13 12.00 6.10 8.50
CA ASN A 13 12.63 7.17 9.30
C ASN A 13 14.13 6.87 9.50
N ARG A 14 14.76 7.51 10.49
CA ARG A 14 16.18 7.32 10.78
C ARG A 14 16.56 5.91 11.24
N TYR A 15 15.62 5.19 11.87
CA TYR A 15 15.83 3.94 12.61
C TYR A 15 15.05 2.74 12.05
N LEU A 16 13.90 2.98 11.44
CA LEU A 16 12.95 2.00 10.93
C LEU A 16 12.93 2.01 9.40
N ASP A 17 12.85 0.84 8.77
CA ASP A 17 12.73 0.68 7.31
C ASP A 17 11.31 1.03 6.79
N TYR A 18 11.13 0.95 5.46
CA TYR A 18 9.91 1.33 4.77
C TYR A 18 8.68 0.56 5.25
N ARG A 19 7.63 1.32 5.52
CA ARG A 19 6.35 0.83 6.03
C ARG A 19 5.24 1.82 5.77
N THR A 20 4.01 1.34 5.92
CA THR A 20 2.84 2.22 6.05
C THR A 20 2.93 2.98 7.37
N VAL A 21 2.81 4.30 7.27
CA VAL A 21 2.88 5.27 8.37
C VAL A 21 1.50 5.84 8.66
N VAL A 22 0.78 6.23 7.60
CA VAL A 22 -0.62 6.66 7.65
C VAL A 22 -1.42 5.80 6.69
N ALA A 23 -2.58 5.32 7.11
CA ALA A 23 -3.48 4.50 6.31
C ALA A 23 -4.95 4.84 6.61
N PRO A 24 -5.89 4.57 5.69
CA PRO A 24 -7.32 4.72 5.97
C PRO A 24 -7.73 3.99 7.25
N ASP A 25 -8.58 4.62 8.06
CA ASP A 25 -9.24 4.05 9.24
C ASP A 25 -9.66 2.58 9.05
N PHE A 26 -10.42 2.28 8.00
CA PHE A 26 -10.91 0.93 7.70
C PHE A 26 -9.80 -0.10 7.39
N ILE A 27 -8.64 0.35 6.88
CA ILE A 27 -7.45 -0.50 6.66
C ILE A 27 -6.72 -0.79 7.98
N CYS A 28 -6.63 0.20 8.86
CA CYS A 28 -6.07 0.05 10.20
C CYS A 28 -6.92 -0.90 11.07
N GLU A 29 -8.25 -0.74 11.05
CA GLU A 29 -9.20 -1.63 11.77
C GLU A 29 -9.08 -3.09 11.31
N ALA A 30 -8.95 -3.32 10.00
CA ALA A 30 -8.75 -4.65 9.41
C ALA A 30 -7.34 -5.23 9.64
N LYS A 31 -6.39 -4.44 10.17
CA LYS A 31 -4.98 -4.79 10.39
C LYS A 31 -4.29 -5.26 9.09
N THR A 32 -4.53 -4.51 8.02
CA THR A 32 -3.95 -4.74 6.69
C THR A 32 -3.21 -3.51 6.15
N ASP A 33 -2.78 -2.61 7.03
CA ASP A 33 -2.01 -1.40 6.70
C ASP A 33 -0.73 -1.73 5.92
N ASN A 34 -0.06 -2.83 6.24
CA ASN A 34 1.12 -3.30 5.52
C ASN A 34 0.89 -3.60 4.02
N LEU A 35 -0.38 -3.71 3.58
CA LEU A 35 -0.70 -3.88 2.17
C LEU A 35 -0.28 -2.66 1.36
N LEU A 36 -0.47 -1.45 1.88
CA LEU A 36 -0.13 -0.21 1.15
C LEU A 36 1.37 -0.18 0.79
N ALA A 37 2.26 -0.46 1.75
CA ALA A 37 3.70 -0.57 1.48
C ALA A 37 4.10 -1.71 0.52
N ARG A 38 3.25 -2.73 0.33
CA ARG A 38 3.45 -3.81 -0.66
C ARG A 38 2.98 -3.42 -2.07
N VAL A 39 1.94 -2.59 -2.17
CA VAL A 39 1.31 -2.22 -3.46
C VAL A 39 1.81 -0.88 -4.01
N THR A 40 2.61 -0.13 -3.27
CA THR A 40 3.32 1.05 -3.78
C THR A 40 4.66 0.66 -4.39
N THR A 41 4.81 0.84 -5.70
CA THR A 41 6.06 0.60 -6.45
C THR A 41 6.28 1.70 -7.50
N GLY A 42 7.52 1.94 -7.88
CA GLY A 42 7.89 2.92 -8.91
C GLY A 42 9.13 3.72 -8.52
N ASP A 43 9.56 4.60 -9.42
CA ASP A 43 10.65 5.54 -9.21
C ASP A 43 10.13 6.92 -8.75
N LEU A 44 11.06 7.84 -8.44
CA LEU A 44 10.77 9.24 -8.13
C LEU A 44 9.91 9.89 -9.22
N THR A 45 8.81 10.51 -8.82
CA THR A 45 7.85 11.17 -9.71
C THR A 45 8.15 12.66 -9.87
N GLU A 46 7.96 13.19 -11.08
CA GLU A 46 7.88 14.64 -11.31
C GLU A 46 6.60 15.22 -10.64
N PRO A 47 6.55 16.52 -10.30
CA PRO A 47 5.44 17.11 -9.54
C PRO A 47 4.04 16.93 -10.14
N GLU A 48 3.96 16.89 -11.47
CA GLU A 48 2.72 16.72 -12.24
C GLU A 48 2.40 15.24 -12.58
N LYS A 49 3.21 14.29 -12.12
CA LYS A 49 3.09 12.85 -12.41
C LYS A 49 2.78 12.03 -11.17
N GLY A 50 2.22 10.85 -11.38
CA GLY A 50 2.02 9.85 -10.33
C GLY A 50 1.54 8.53 -10.90
N PHE A 51 1.25 7.61 -10.01
CA PHE A 51 0.84 6.25 -10.33
C PHE A 51 -0.61 6.02 -9.94
N ILE A 52 -1.32 5.21 -10.71
CA ILE A 52 -2.62 4.62 -10.33
C ILE A 52 -2.50 3.10 -10.32
N ARG A 53 -3.09 2.46 -9.32
CA ARG A 53 -3.12 0.99 -9.21
C ARG A 53 -4.44 0.51 -8.64
N GLN A 54 -4.97 -0.57 -9.21
CA GLN A 54 -6.16 -1.27 -8.74
C GLN A 54 -5.77 -2.44 -7.84
N ILE A 55 -6.42 -2.58 -6.68
CA ILE A 55 -6.16 -3.62 -5.69
C ILE A 55 -7.43 -4.47 -5.52
N PHE A 56 -7.27 -5.78 -5.70
CA PHE A 56 -8.35 -6.77 -5.71
C PHE A 56 -8.20 -7.82 -4.59
N GLY A 57 -9.34 -8.24 -4.03
CA GLY A 57 -9.42 -9.33 -3.06
C GLY A 57 -8.84 -9.00 -1.69
N SER A 58 -8.77 -7.72 -1.31
CA SER A 58 -8.32 -7.33 0.03
C SER A 58 -9.40 -7.61 1.09
N LYS A 59 -9.01 -7.69 2.37
CA LYS A 59 -9.96 -7.87 3.48
C LYS A 59 -10.96 -6.72 3.65
N VAL A 60 -10.65 -5.55 3.10
CA VAL A 60 -11.51 -4.35 3.14
C VAL A 60 -12.28 -4.14 1.84
N GLY A 61 -12.34 -5.17 0.98
CA GLY A 61 -12.89 -5.08 -0.37
C GLY A 61 -11.88 -4.55 -1.38
N ASP A 62 -12.37 -4.29 -2.59
CA ASP A 62 -11.56 -3.81 -3.70
C ASP A 62 -11.42 -2.28 -3.63
N PHE A 63 -10.23 -1.76 -3.95
CA PHE A 63 -9.95 -0.32 -3.91
C PHE A 63 -8.91 0.09 -4.94
N THR A 64 -8.85 1.38 -5.23
CA THR A 64 -7.87 1.99 -6.12
C THR A 64 -6.98 2.92 -5.33
N ILE A 65 -5.68 2.96 -5.62
CA ILE A 65 -4.76 3.97 -5.07
C ILE A 65 -4.27 4.90 -6.17
N VAL A 66 -4.10 6.17 -5.82
CA VAL A 66 -3.31 7.13 -6.59
C VAL A 66 -2.22 7.69 -5.70
N TYR A 67 -0.97 7.67 -6.15
CA TYR A 67 0.18 8.07 -5.35
C TYR A 67 1.32 8.69 -6.15
N ARG A 68 2.19 9.43 -5.47
CA ARG A 68 3.44 9.97 -6.01
C ARG A 68 4.62 9.63 -5.10
N ILE A 69 5.84 9.63 -5.63
CA ILE A 69 7.06 9.25 -4.90
C ILE A 69 8.02 10.44 -4.91
N LEU A 70 8.24 11.02 -3.73
CA LEU A 70 9.05 12.21 -3.52
C LEU A 70 10.29 11.89 -2.67
N LYS A 71 11.30 12.76 -2.71
CA LYS A 71 12.36 12.75 -1.69
C LYS A 71 11.83 13.42 -0.44
N ALA A 72 12.03 12.79 0.71
CA ALA A 72 11.72 13.40 2.00
C ALA A 72 12.75 14.50 2.31
N THR A 73 12.30 15.63 2.85
CA THR A 73 13.08 16.82 3.17
C THR A 73 12.80 17.32 4.58
N GLN A 74 13.64 18.21 5.11
CA GLN A 74 13.40 18.82 6.43
C GLN A 74 12.07 19.60 6.49
N LYS A 75 11.54 20.08 5.35
CA LYS A 75 10.23 20.77 5.30
C LYS A 75 9.07 19.87 5.68
N ASP A 76 9.17 18.56 5.43
CA ASP A 76 8.12 17.59 5.75
C ASP A 76 7.98 17.35 7.27
N LEU A 77 9.02 17.71 8.04
CA LEU A 77 9.06 17.69 9.50
C LEU A 77 8.77 19.09 10.10
N ASN A 78 9.21 20.14 9.42
CA ASN A 78 8.97 21.52 9.82
C ASN A 78 8.97 22.43 8.59
N TYR A 79 7.80 22.97 8.22
CA TYR A 79 7.61 23.82 7.05
C TYR A 79 8.56 25.05 6.97
N GLN A 80 9.12 25.50 8.10
CA GLN A 80 10.09 26.61 8.15
C GLN A 80 11.54 26.19 7.85
N ALA A 81 11.81 24.90 7.67
CA ALA A 81 13.13 24.36 7.37
C ALA A 81 13.50 24.46 5.87
N GLY A 82 14.73 24.07 5.54
CA GLY A 82 15.24 24.04 4.17
C GLY A 82 14.91 22.76 3.41
N ASP A 83 15.19 22.75 2.11
CA ASP A 83 15.00 21.60 1.20
C ASP A 83 16.08 20.51 1.33
N GLU A 84 16.70 20.35 2.51
CA GLU A 84 17.70 19.31 2.73
C GLU A 84 17.04 17.93 2.78
N ILE A 85 17.53 17.00 1.95
CA ILE A 85 17.01 15.63 1.85
C ILE A 85 17.30 14.85 3.14
N LEU A 86 16.25 14.30 3.73
CA LEU A 86 16.33 13.43 4.91
C LEU A 86 17.04 12.12 4.56
N LYS A 87 17.85 11.64 5.51
CA LYS A 87 18.65 10.43 5.38
C LYS A 87 18.50 9.56 6.62
N ASP A 88 18.60 8.26 6.44
CA ASP A 88 18.62 7.32 7.55
C ASP A 88 20.00 7.25 8.24
N GLN A 89 20.12 6.43 9.29
CA GLN A 89 21.37 6.25 10.02
C GLN A 89 22.55 5.72 9.16
N PHE A 90 22.28 5.17 7.97
CA PHE A 90 23.29 4.69 7.02
C PHE A 90 23.57 5.71 5.90
N GLY A 91 22.98 6.91 5.97
CA GLY A 91 23.13 7.97 4.97
C GLY A 91 22.32 7.76 3.69
N ARG A 92 21.41 6.76 3.65
CA ARG A 92 20.55 6.48 2.50
C ARG A 92 19.43 7.52 2.46
N GLU A 93 19.18 8.15 1.31
CA GLU A 93 18.08 9.12 1.15
C GLU A 93 16.72 8.48 1.44
N ILE A 94 15.84 9.22 2.10
CA ILE A 94 14.49 8.78 2.47
C ILE A 94 13.50 9.27 1.41
N LEU A 95 12.57 8.41 1.00
CA LEU A 95 11.48 8.73 0.09
C LEU A 95 10.17 8.79 0.87
N ILE A 96 9.30 9.71 0.47
CA ILE A 96 7.89 9.75 0.84
C ILE A 96 7.09 9.18 -0.34
N ILE A 97 6.32 8.13 -0.08
CA ILE A 97 5.30 7.66 -1.01
C ILE A 97 3.96 8.08 -0.42
N GLU A 98 3.36 9.10 -1.01
CA GLU A 98 2.11 9.70 -0.52
C GLU A 98 1.02 9.58 -1.56
N GLY A 99 -0.21 9.41 -1.09
CA GLY A 99 -1.31 9.11 -1.98
C GLY A 99 -2.65 9.13 -1.30
N VAL A 100 -3.64 8.69 -2.06
CA VAL A 100 -5.01 8.51 -1.62
C VAL A 100 -5.54 7.14 -2.00
N VAL A 101 -6.38 6.59 -1.12
CA VAL A 101 -7.19 5.41 -1.37
C VAL A 101 -8.60 5.85 -1.77
N ILE A 102 -9.11 5.28 -2.86
CA ILE A 102 -10.48 5.43 -3.36
C ILE A 102 -11.16 4.08 -3.22
N GLN A 103 -12.31 4.00 -2.55
CA GLN A 103 -13.05 2.74 -2.44
C GLN A 103 -13.62 2.29 -3.80
N GLY A 104 -13.54 0.99 -4.07
CA GLY A 104 -13.89 0.39 -5.35
C GLY A 104 -12.84 0.57 -6.44
N ILE A 105 -13.06 -0.12 -7.55
CA ILE A 105 -12.18 -0.10 -8.72
C ILE A 105 -12.51 1.10 -9.62
N LYS A 106 -11.48 1.87 -9.99
CA LYS A 106 -11.52 2.99 -10.92
C LYS A 106 -10.41 2.85 -11.95
N SER A 107 -10.73 3.04 -13.23
CA SER A 107 -9.71 3.22 -14.27
C SER A 107 -9.14 4.64 -14.23
N GLN A 108 -7.95 4.83 -14.79
CA GLN A 108 -7.28 6.12 -14.92
C GLN A 108 -8.19 7.23 -15.48
N GLU A 109 -8.97 6.91 -16.52
CA GLU A 109 -9.89 7.83 -17.19
C GLU A 109 -11.02 8.38 -16.29
N ASN A 110 -11.28 7.72 -15.15
CA ASN A 110 -12.34 8.07 -14.21
C ASN A 110 -11.82 8.70 -12.91
N VAL A 111 -10.52 8.98 -12.79
CA VAL A 111 -9.90 9.57 -11.59
C VAL A 111 -9.29 10.94 -11.92
N PHE A 112 -9.94 12.00 -11.43
CA PHE A 112 -9.56 13.39 -11.68
C PHE A 112 -8.94 14.00 -10.43
N ILE A 113 -7.68 13.66 -10.15
CA ILE A 113 -6.90 14.26 -9.05
C ILE A 113 -5.92 15.27 -9.66
N SER A 114 -5.85 16.47 -9.11
CA SER A 114 -4.89 17.51 -9.53
C SER A 114 -3.63 17.53 -8.66
N PRO A 115 -2.51 18.11 -9.12
CA PRO A 115 -1.32 18.34 -8.29
C PRO A 115 -1.65 19.13 -7.00
N LYS A 116 -2.59 20.08 -7.08
CA LYS A 116 -3.10 20.84 -5.92
C LYS A 116 -3.81 19.94 -4.90
N ASN A 117 -4.55 18.93 -5.35
CA ASN A 117 -5.15 17.95 -4.42
C ASN A 117 -4.07 17.07 -3.76
N MET A 118 -3.02 16.70 -4.49
CA MET A 118 -1.89 15.97 -3.91
C MET A 118 -1.12 16.81 -2.89
N GLU A 119 -1.03 18.13 -3.09
CA GLU A 119 -0.47 19.07 -2.11
C GLU A 119 -1.34 19.22 -0.86
N GLU A 120 -2.67 19.24 -1.01
CA GLU A 120 -3.60 19.20 0.13
C GLU A 120 -3.45 17.89 0.93
N VAL A 121 -3.27 16.76 0.24
CA VAL A 121 -3.01 15.44 0.83
C VAL A 121 -1.65 15.43 1.55
N HIS A 122 -0.59 15.93 0.93
CA HIS A 122 0.74 16.07 1.53
C HIS A 122 0.66 16.81 2.88
N GLN A 123 0.00 17.98 2.91
CA GLN A 123 -0.17 18.78 4.12
C GLN A 123 -0.91 18.02 5.23
N LYS A 124 -1.89 17.17 4.90
CA LYS A 124 -2.57 16.29 5.88
C LYS A 124 -1.66 15.20 6.44
N LEU A 125 -0.68 14.73 5.67
CA LEU A 125 0.22 13.63 6.04
C LEU A 125 1.45 14.09 6.85
N THR A 126 1.89 15.35 6.71
CA THR A 126 3.06 15.89 7.44
C THR A 126 3.02 15.66 8.95
N GLY A 127 1.85 15.82 9.59
CA GLY A 127 1.70 15.57 11.03
C GLY A 127 2.02 14.13 11.43
N GLY A 128 1.47 13.16 10.68
CA GLY A 128 1.75 11.73 10.91
C GLY A 128 3.18 11.33 10.56
N TYR A 129 3.80 11.99 9.56
CA TYR A 129 5.21 11.77 9.25
C TYR A 129 6.13 12.33 10.35
N THR A 130 5.81 13.51 10.90
CA THR A 130 6.56 14.14 12.00
C THR A 130 6.48 13.31 13.28
N GLU A 131 5.31 12.77 13.61
CA GLU A 131 5.16 11.81 14.73
C GLU A 131 6.02 10.56 14.50
N PHE A 132 5.90 9.95 13.32
CA PHE A 132 6.67 8.76 12.95
C PHE A 132 8.18 8.99 12.92
N TRP A 133 8.66 10.20 12.62
CA TRP A 133 10.09 10.50 12.55
C TRP A 133 10.84 10.21 13.86
N GLU A 134 10.18 10.43 14.99
CA GLU A 134 10.74 10.21 16.33
C GLU A 134 10.65 8.74 16.80
N HIS A 135 9.90 7.88 16.10
CA HIS A 135 9.73 6.48 16.48
C HIS A 135 11.01 5.65 16.30
N ARG A 136 11.41 4.94 17.35
CA ARG A 136 12.54 3.98 17.33
C ARG A 136 12.09 2.53 17.15
N ASP A 137 10.88 2.22 17.60
CA ASP A 137 10.30 0.88 17.58
C ASP A 137 9.15 0.79 16.57
N PRO A 138 8.79 -0.41 16.07
CA PRO A 138 7.65 -0.58 15.19
C PRO A 138 6.30 -0.25 15.87
N HIS A 139 5.59 0.76 15.36
CA HIS A 139 4.23 1.14 15.79
C HIS A 139 3.19 0.79 14.71
N PRO A 140 1.89 0.62 15.02
CA PRO A 140 0.83 0.54 14.01
C PRO A 140 0.77 1.80 13.12
N ALA A 141 0.17 1.70 11.93
CA ALA A 141 -0.10 2.88 11.11
C ALA A 141 -1.13 3.80 11.80
N ILE A 142 -0.93 5.11 11.64
CA ILE A 142 -1.86 6.15 12.11
C ILE A 142 -3.10 6.13 11.19
N PRO A 143 -4.33 6.04 11.72
CA PRO A 143 -5.53 6.10 10.90
C PRO A 143 -5.73 7.50 10.31
N SER A 144 -6.08 7.57 9.03
CA SER A 144 -6.52 8.80 8.36
C SER A 144 -8.03 8.87 8.26
N ASP A 145 -8.56 10.07 8.50
CA ASP A 145 -9.94 10.40 8.20
C ASP A 145 -10.18 10.55 6.70
N LYS A 146 -11.44 10.33 6.32
CA LYS A 146 -11.97 10.58 4.98
C LYS A 146 -11.88 12.05 4.58
N LEU A 147 -11.45 12.31 3.36
CA LEU A 147 -11.34 13.63 2.73
C LEU A 147 -12.21 13.70 1.46
N PHE A 148 -12.72 14.89 1.15
CA PHE A 148 -13.37 15.19 -0.13
C PHE A 148 -12.49 16.12 -0.94
N LEU A 149 -11.92 15.64 -2.04
CA LEU A 149 -11.12 16.44 -2.94
C LEU A 149 -12.00 17.11 -3.99
N SER A 150 -11.88 18.43 -4.13
CA SER A 150 -12.57 19.19 -5.19
C SER A 150 -11.97 18.87 -6.56
N ILE A 151 -12.84 18.45 -7.48
CA ILE A 151 -12.56 18.28 -8.90
C ILE A 151 -13.04 19.53 -9.62
N ASP A 152 -12.12 20.46 -9.84
CA ASP A 152 -12.32 21.68 -10.62
C ASP A 152 -11.94 21.41 -12.08
N GLY A 153 -12.92 21.38 -12.98
CA GLY A 153 -12.73 21.04 -14.41
C GLY A 153 -11.89 22.04 -15.24
N SER A 154 -11.30 23.05 -14.59
CA SER A 154 -10.36 24.02 -15.14
C SER A 154 -8.91 23.79 -14.70
N SER A 155 -8.66 22.88 -13.74
CA SER A 155 -7.32 22.56 -13.24
C SER A 155 -6.69 21.43 -14.04
N SER A 156 -5.35 21.43 -14.18
CA SER A 156 -4.63 20.26 -14.71
C SER A 156 -4.84 19.06 -13.79
N THR A 157 -5.13 17.91 -14.38
CA THR A 157 -5.08 16.61 -13.69
C THR A 157 -3.65 16.09 -13.68
N LEU A 158 -3.31 15.33 -12.64
CA LEU A 158 -2.08 14.58 -12.56
C LEU A 158 -1.94 13.65 -13.77
N GLN A 159 -0.74 13.56 -14.35
CA GLN A 159 -0.41 12.59 -15.38
C GLN A 159 -0.18 11.24 -14.70
N LEU A 160 -1.22 10.42 -14.68
CA LEU A 160 -1.19 9.09 -14.08
C LEU A 160 -0.54 8.08 -15.04
N GLU A 161 0.34 7.25 -14.50
CA GLU A 161 0.82 6.01 -15.10
C GLU A 161 0.08 4.84 -14.43
N GLU A 162 -0.63 4.04 -15.22
CA GLU A 162 -1.31 2.85 -14.72
C GLU A 162 -0.31 1.71 -14.48
N ILE A 163 -0.18 1.31 -13.23
CA ILE A 163 0.64 0.19 -12.80
C ILE A 163 -0.22 -1.08 -12.76
N GLU A 164 0.36 -2.21 -13.17
CA GLU A 164 -0.29 -3.52 -13.17
C GLU A 164 -1.04 -3.80 -11.85
N LEU A 165 -2.29 -4.27 -12.00
CA LEU A 165 -3.22 -4.55 -10.90
C LEU A 165 -2.62 -5.52 -9.88
N PHE A 166 -3.05 -5.39 -8.63
CA PHE A 166 -2.54 -6.20 -7.53
C PHE A 166 -3.63 -7.09 -6.92
N GLN A 167 -3.43 -8.41 -6.98
CA GLN A 167 -4.28 -9.39 -6.32
C GLN A 167 -3.69 -9.77 -4.95
N VAL A 168 -4.48 -9.69 -3.87
CA VAL A 168 -3.95 -9.81 -2.49
C VAL A 168 -3.71 -11.25 -2.00
N GLU A 169 -4.44 -12.22 -2.56
CA GLU A 169 -4.60 -13.62 -2.07
C GLU A 169 -5.34 -13.76 -0.72
N SER A 170 -6.06 -14.86 -0.41
CA SER A 170 -6.66 -15.98 -1.19
C SER A 170 -7.65 -16.73 -0.27
N PRO A 171 -8.45 -17.69 -0.75
CA PRO A 171 -8.27 -19.04 -0.18
C PRO A 171 -8.38 -20.23 -1.16
N ILE A 172 -7.36 -21.10 -1.07
CA ILE A 172 -7.38 -22.56 -1.19
C ILE A 172 -8.06 -23.18 -2.43
N SER A 173 -7.25 -23.68 -3.36
CA SER A 173 -7.63 -24.83 -4.19
C SER A 173 -7.52 -26.12 -3.37
N ASN A 174 -8.63 -26.86 -3.26
CA ASN A 174 -8.65 -28.14 -2.55
C ASN A 174 -7.73 -29.17 -3.24
N HIS A 175 -6.75 -29.68 -2.50
CA HIS A 175 -6.15 -30.99 -2.76
C HIS A 175 -6.41 -31.97 -1.61
N ASN A 176 -7.69 -32.04 -1.23
CA ASN A 176 -8.27 -33.35 -0.92
C ASN A 176 -8.23 -34.17 -2.21
N GLN A 177 -7.17 -34.95 -2.43
CA GLN A 177 -7.30 -36.12 -3.27
C GLN A 177 -8.18 -37.12 -2.53
N GLU A 178 -9.44 -37.20 -2.96
CA GLU A 178 -10.28 -38.35 -2.69
C GLU A 178 -9.53 -39.60 -3.16
N LYS A 179 -9.03 -40.39 -2.21
CA LYS A 179 -8.77 -41.81 -2.47
C LYS A 179 -10.11 -42.51 -2.56
N GLU A 180 -10.79 -42.34 -3.69
CA GLU A 180 -11.91 -43.21 -4.04
C GLU A 180 -11.41 -44.66 -4.06
N SER A 181 -11.99 -45.45 -3.16
CA SER A 181 -11.75 -46.87 -3.06
C SER A 181 -12.41 -47.61 -4.20
N VAL A 182 -11.69 -47.83 -5.31
CA VAL A 182 -12.05 -48.87 -6.28
C VAL A 182 -11.26 -50.13 -5.94
N GLY A 183 -11.92 -51.05 -5.24
CA GLY A 183 -11.30 -52.31 -4.84
C GLY A 183 -11.12 -53.26 -6.02
N PHE A 184 -9.93 -53.86 -6.13
CA PHE A 184 -9.78 -55.17 -6.77
C PHE A 184 -9.04 -56.12 -5.83
N ILE A 185 -9.78 -57.08 -5.29
CA ILE A 185 -9.22 -58.20 -4.53
C ILE A 185 -8.60 -59.18 -5.52
N LYS A 186 -7.31 -59.47 -5.36
CA LYS A 186 -6.77 -60.80 -5.61
C LYS A 186 -5.58 -61.09 -4.67
N SER A 187 -5.85 -62.00 -3.73
CA SER A 187 -4.86 -62.90 -3.11
C SER A 187 -3.95 -63.49 -4.21
N TRP A 188 -2.68 -63.86 -4.00
CA TRP A 188 -2.17 -64.85 -3.04
C TRP A 188 -0.67 -64.67 -2.78
N GLY A 189 -0.18 -65.07 -1.58
CA GLY A 189 1.19 -65.58 -1.42
C GLY A 189 2.20 -64.71 -0.65
N ASN A 190 2.27 -64.93 0.67
CA ASN A 190 3.41 -64.73 1.60
C ASN A 190 4.67 -63.99 1.10
N ASN A 191 5.01 -62.87 1.75
CA ASN A 191 6.11 -62.88 2.72
C ASN A 191 6.16 -61.61 3.60
N VAL A 192 6.69 -61.77 4.81
CA VAL A 192 6.83 -60.74 5.85
C VAL A 192 7.95 -59.76 5.47
N ASN A 193 7.77 -58.47 5.77
CA ASN A 193 8.87 -57.59 6.19
C ASN A 193 8.33 -56.43 7.04
N TYR A 194 9.12 -56.03 8.05
CA TYR A 194 8.75 -55.02 9.05
C TYR A 194 9.02 -53.58 8.57
N VAL A 195 8.29 -52.63 9.14
CA VAL A 195 8.51 -51.19 8.97
C VAL A 195 9.75 -50.74 9.76
N VAL A 196 10.60 -49.93 9.14
CA VAL A 196 11.58 -49.07 9.84
C VAL A 196 11.40 -47.65 9.32
N PHE A 197 11.21 -46.70 10.23
CA PHE A 197 11.12 -45.27 9.93
C PHE A 197 12.50 -44.62 9.96
N LEU A 198 12.73 -43.71 9.01
CA LEU A 198 13.58 -42.52 9.13
C LEU A 198 12.87 -41.36 8.42
#